data_AF-A0A349SKX8-F1
#
_entry.id   AF-A0A349SKX8-F1
#
_cell.length_a   1.000
_cell.length_b   1.000
_cell.length_c   1.000
_cell.angle_alpha   90.00
_cell.angle_beta   90.00
_cell.angle_gamma   90.00
#
_symmetry.space_group_name_H-M   'P 1'
#
loop_
_entity.id
_entity.type
_entity.pdbx_description
1 polymer ?
#
loop_
_entity_poly.entity_id
_entity_poly.type
_entity_poly.pdbx_seq_one_letter_code
_entity_poly.pdbx_strand_id
1 'polypeptide(L)'
;MSVWVHAEIYQWKDAAGRVHYSDEAPDDTDVKTVTPNTERLGVRLSKPDESAAWSEQALTNKKPSTGILSRRPQSVPEDASEDDLCEGVVGDCFTEQQDYVCKLRFSLPCKKIYHWKVCLQQDCEQKDISDRCNSPFHLLDRRPPVLTGLQMGRAMPLQALVSERDWQCLVQHGFYCDEVASESICQQRFGQSCSALKNWADEARTRCRKQRGSDCDDIDSWKQFRPLSHEERQKAGVRLATGGSTSRDLLMESLGVEQDNPDQYPQLQQALESLTGLNIRDRRRRFDCDAEWKEFKPR
;
A
#
# COMPACT_ATOMS: atom_id res chain seq x y z
N MET A 1 22.79 3.87 44.28
CA MET A 1 24.00 4.02 43.43
C MET A 1 23.62 3.49 42.06
N SER A 2 23.32 4.36 41.10
CA SER A 2 22.91 3.96 39.75
C SER A 2 24.14 3.75 38.89
N VAL A 3 24.35 2.50 38.42
CA VAL A 3 25.35 2.16 37.41
C VAL A 3 24.74 2.51 36.05
N TRP A 4 25.33 3.47 35.36
CA TRP A 4 25.04 3.76 33.96
C TRP A 4 25.79 2.75 33.11
N VAL A 5 25.08 1.88 32.39
CA VAL A 5 25.69 0.98 31.40
C VAL A 5 25.71 1.73 30.07
N HIS A 6 26.84 2.34 29.72
CA HIS A 6 27.09 2.76 28.34
C HIS A 6 27.54 1.51 27.57
N ALA A 7 26.71 1.05 26.62
CA ALA A 7 27.12 0.02 25.68
C ALA A 7 28.11 0.63 24.69
N GLU A 8 29.41 0.44 24.93
CA GLU A 8 30.48 0.81 24.01
C GLU A 8 30.46 -0.14 22.81
N ILE A 9 30.38 0.40 21.59
CA ILE A 9 30.38 -0.41 20.36
C ILE A 9 31.78 -0.38 19.77
N TYR A 10 32.34 -1.56 19.54
CA TYR A 10 33.67 -1.78 19.00
C TYR A 10 33.61 -1.95 17.49
N GLN A 11 34.49 -1.23 16.76
CA GLN A 11 34.61 -1.30 15.31
C GLN A 11 36.00 -1.83 14.91
N TRP A 12 36.07 -2.78 13.99
CA TRP A 12 37.33 -3.23 13.39
C TRP A 12 37.18 -3.52 11.89
N LYS A 13 38.30 -3.78 11.20
CA LYS A 13 38.32 -4.23 9.81
C LYS A 13 38.89 -5.65 9.71
N ASP A 14 38.22 -6.51 8.96
CA ASP A 14 38.72 -7.85 8.67
C ASP A 14 39.84 -7.83 7.59
N ALA A 15 40.51 -8.97 7.38
CA ALA A 15 41.58 -9.12 6.40
C ALA A 15 41.14 -8.86 4.95
N ALA A 16 39.83 -8.90 4.67
CA ALA A 16 39.24 -8.54 3.38
C ALA A 16 38.86 -7.04 3.29
N GLY A 17 39.20 -6.25 4.32
CA GLY A 17 38.97 -4.80 4.39
C GLY A 17 37.53 -4.40 4.78
N ARG A 18 36.68 -5.34 5.18
CA ARG A 18 35.28 -5.09 5.55
C ARG A 18 35.19 -4.64 7.00
N VAL A 19 34.34 -3.65 7.25
CA VAL A 19 34.16 -3.06 8.58
C VAL A 19 33.08 -3.84 9.34
N HIS A 20 33.38 -4.24 10.57
CA HIS A 20 32.49 -4.93 11.48
C HIS A 20 32.29 -4.13 12.77
N TYR A 21 31.13 -4.32 13.42
CA TYR A 21 30.77 -3.69 14.69
C TYR A 21 30.25 -4.75 15.67
N SER A 22 30.66 -4.72 16.93
CA SER A 22 30.15 -5.59 17.99
C SER A 22 30.15 -4.87 19.34
N ASP A 23 29.33 -5.34 20.26
CA ASP A 23 29.29 -5.01 21.68
C ASP A 23 30.44 -5.64 22.49
N GLU A 24 31.19 -6.57 21.90
CA GLU A 24 32.35 -7.22 22.50
C GLU A 24 33.57 -7.10 21.57
N ALA A 25 34.74 -6.79 22.14
CA ALA A 25 35.96 -6.63 21.35
C ALA A 25 36.53 -8.02 21.00
N PRO A 26 36.77 -8.33 19.72
CA PRO A 26 37.43 -9.58 19.34
C PRO A 26 38.88 -9.59 19.81
N ASP A 27 39.33 -10.74 20.36
CA ASP A 27 40.60 -10.88 21.11
C ASP A 27 41.88 -10.65 20.29
N ASP A 28 41.80 -10.51 18.96
CA ASP A 28 42.99 -10.58 18.09
C ASP A 28 42.94 -9.60 16.90
N THR A 29 42.34 -8.42 17.08
CA THR A 29 42.35 -7.37 16.04
C THR A 29 42.42 -5.98 16.66
N ASP A 30 43.10 -5.03 16.00
CA ASP A 30 43.09 -3.63 16.41
C ASP A 30 41.68 -3.05 16.25
N VAL A 31 41.06 -2.76 17.39
CA VAL A 31 39.67 -2.29 17.51
C VAL A 31 39.65 -0.80 17.84
N LYS A 32 38.71 -0.06 17.27
CA LYS A 32 38.37 1.32 17.67
C LYS A 32 37.00 1.35 18.34
N THR A 33 36.95 1.91 19.54
CA THR A 33 35.68 2.14 20.26
C THR A 33 34.96 3.32 19.61
N VAL A 34 33.69 3.14 19.26
CA VAL A 34 32.82 4.17 18.67
C VAL A 34 31.64 4.38 19.59
N THR A 35 31.52 5.60 20.12
CA THR A 35 30.31 6.03 20.82
C THR A 35 29.23 6.31 19.78
N PRO A 36 28.04 5.67 19.85
CA PRO A 36 26.98 5.92 18.87
C PRO A 36 26.59 7.39 18.92
N ASN A 37 26.83 8.10 17.81
CA ASN A 37 26.50 9.52 17.70
C ASN A 37 24.97 9.67 17.63
N THR A 38 24.36 9.98 18.77
CA THR A 38 22.92 10.19 18.95
C THR A 38 22.41 11.49 18.31
N GLU A 39 23.28 12.30 17.70
CA GLU A 39 22.88 13.58 17.07
C GLU A 39 22.22 13.42 15.69
N ARG A 40 22.19 12.21 15.11
CA ARG A 40 21.40 11.91 13.91
C ARG A 40 20.30 10.91 14.20
N LEU A 41 19.29 11.36 14.94
CA LEU A 41 17.90 10.92 14.82
C LEU A 41 17.11 11.77 15.82
N GLY A 42 16.57 12.88 15.35
CA GLY A 42 15.68 13.79 16.10
C GLY A 42 14.34 13.13 16.44
N VAL A 43 14.37 11.98 17.12
CA VAL A 43 13.21 11.30 17.68
C VAL A 43 12.97 11.91 19.05
N ARG A 44 12.11 12.92 19.12
CA ARG A 44 11.49 13.29 20.39
C ARG A 44 10.35 12.30 20.65
N LEU A 45 10.62 11.28 21.45
CA LEU A 45 9.57 10.46 22.05
C LEU A 45 8.73 11.34 22.96
N SER A 46 7.44 11.47 22.67
CA SER A 46 6.50 12.16 23.53
C SER A 46 6.17 11.27 24.73
N LYS A 47 6.66 11.70 25.90
CA LYS A 47 6.31 11.27 27.27
C LYS A 47 6.91 9.92 27.75
N PRO A 48 7.78 9.94 28.78
CA PRO A 48 8.48 8.75 29.28
C PRO A 48 7.56 7.74 29.99
N ASP A 49 6.38 8.15 30.47
CA ASP A 49 5.50 7.25 31.25
C ASP A 49 4.78 6.20 30.39
N GLU A 50 4.54 6.48 29.10
CA GLU A 50 3.95 5.49 28.18
C GLU A 50 4.96 4.43 27.76
N SER A 51 6.26 4.74 27.75
CA SER A 51 7.33 3.80 27.43
C SER A 51 7.49 2.71 28.50
N ALA A 52 7.29 3.07 29.78
CA ALA A 52 7.39 2.15 30.90
C ALA A 52 6.26 1.10 30.86
N ALA A 53 5.03 1.52 30.52
CA ALA A 53 3.87 0.64 30.39
C ALA A 53 4.05 -0.39 29.23
N TRP A 54 4.66 0.02 28.12
CA TRP A 54 4.97 -0.87 27.00
C TRP A 54 6.09 -1.87 27.32
N SER A 55 7.10 -1.46 28.09
CA SER A 55 8.19 -2.37 28.49
C SER A 55 7.75 -3.45 29.47
N GLU A 56 6.84 -3.15 30.41
CA GLU A 56 6.33 -4.14 31.35
C GLU A 56 5.35 -5.14 30.71
N GLN A 57 4.55 -4.71 29.73
CA GLN A 57 3.71 -5.62 28.93
C GLN A 57 4.51 -6.55 28.02
N ALA A 58 5.66 -6.12 27.51
CA ALA A 58 6.52 -6.94 26.66
C ALA A 58 7.30 -8.02 27.45
N LEU A 59 7.54 -7.81 28.74
CA LEU A 59 8.30 -8.73 29.61
C LEU A 59 7.41 -9.78 30.30
N THR A 60 6.08 -9.61 30.32
CA THR A 60 5.15 -10.52 31.00
C THR A 60 4.62 -11.66 30.14
N ASN A 61 4.73 -11.56 28.80
CA ASN A 61 4.43 -12.70 27.93
C ASN A 61 5.65 -13.62 27.78
N LYS A 62 5.68 -14.65 28.63
CA LYS A 62 6.56 -15.81 28.50
C LYS A 62 6.54 -16.37 27.07
N LYS A 63 7.72 -16.43 26.47
CA LYS A 63 8.13 -17.28 25.33
C LYS A 63 7.59 -18.73 25.44
N PRO A 64 7.48 -19.43 24.31
CA PRO A 64 8.63 -20.23 23.89
C PRO A 64 9.27 -19.75 22.58
N SER A 65 10.59 -19.83 22.57
CA SER A 65 11.50 -19.91 21.42
C SER A 65 10.91 -20.70 20.25
N THR A 66 11.16 -20.36 18.99
CA THR A 66 12.50 -20.44 18.35
C THR A 66 12.58 -19.57 17.08
N GLY A 67 13.73 -18.91 16.92
CA GLY A 67 14.41 -18.62 15.65
C GLY A 67 13.68 -17.84 14.56
N ILE A 68 13.86 -16.51 14.52
CA ILE A 68 13.66 -15.74 13.28
C ILE A 68 14.90 -14.90 13.02
N LEU A 69 15.65 -15.37 12.02
CA LEU A 69 16.61 -14.61 11.24
C LEU A 69 15.99 -13.27 10.83
N SER A 70 16.65 -12.19 11.22
CA SER A 70 16.44 -10.86 10.65
C SER A 70 16.68 -10.94 9.14
N ARG A 71 15.59 -10.94 8.36
CA ARG A 71 15.65 -10.84 6.91
C ARG A 71 15.32 -9.39 6.51
N ARG A 72 16.27 -8.82 5.78
CA ARG A 72 16.14 -7.66 4.87
C ARG A 72 14.77 -7.64 4.16
N PRO A 73 14.30 -6.47 3.68
CA PRO A 73 13.00 -6.32 3.04
C PRO A 73 12.86 -7.38 1.97
N GLN A 74 11.84 -8.22 2.09
CA GLN A 74 11.51 -9.17 1.05
C GLN A 74 11.18 -8.36 -0.20
N SER A 75 12.02 -8.52 -1.21
CA SER A 75 11.59 -8.49 -2.60
C SER A 75 10.28 -9.23 -2.70
N VAL A 76 9.32 -8.62 -3.39
CA VAL A 76 8.10 -9.29 -3.89
C VAL A 76 8.49 -10.70 -4.34
N PRO A 77 7.81 -11.77 -3.87
CA PRO A 77 8.03 -13.08 -4.45
C PRO A 77 7.75 -12.97 -5.95
N GLU A 78 8.75 -13.24 -6.80
CA GLU A 78 8.60 -13.25 -8.26
C GLU A 78 7.40 -14.14 -8.69
N ASP A 79 7.08 -15.16 -7.89
CA ASP A 79 5.96 -16.09 -8.13
C ASP A 79 4.55 -15.52 -7.88
N ALA A 80 4.38 -14.49 -7.04
CA ALA A 80 3.04 -13.92 -6.80
C ALA A 80 2.51 -13.10 -7.99
N SER A 81 3.37 -12.85 -8.98
CA SER A 81 3.04 -12.13 -10.21
C SER A 81 2.60 -13.05 -11.35
N GLU A 82 2.81 -14.37 -11.26
CA GLU A 82 2.50 -15.31 -12.34
C GLU A 82 1.23 -16.15 -12.11
N ASP A 83 0.75 -16.25 -10.87
CA ASP A 83 -0.49 -16.96 -10.57
C ASP A 83 -1.71 -16.04 -10.72
N ASP A 84 -2.51 -16.32 -11.75
CA ASP A 84 -3.84 -15.74 -11.93
C ASP A 84 -4.71 -16.03 -10.68
N LEU A 85 -4.87 -15.04 -9.80
CA LEU A 85 -5.62 -15.14 -8.53
C LEU A 85 -7.11 -15.56 -8.69
N CYS A 86 -7.60 -15.61 -9.93
CA CYS A 86 -9.01 -15.70 -10.30
C CYS A 86 -9.28 -16.77 -11.38
N GLU A 87 -8.38 -17.73 -11.64
CA GLU A 87 -8.62 -18.70 -12.70
C GLU A 87 -9.89 -19.54 -12.46
N GLY A 88 -10.94 -19.27 -13.25
CA GLY A 88 -11.99 -20.24 -13.56
C GLY A 88 -13.29 -20.21 -12.75
N VAL A 89 -13.57 -19.22 -11.91
CA VAL A 89 -14.82 -19.21 -11.12
C VAL A 89 -15.79 -18.12 -11.58
N VAL A 90 -16.92 -18.57 -12.13
CA VAL A 90 -18.16 -17.80 -12.25
C VAL A 90 -18.72 -17.66 -10.82
N GLY A 91 -18.31 -16.62 -10.11
CA GLY A 91 -18.61 -16.40 -8.68
C GLY A 91 -17.36 -15.95 -7.93
N ASP A 92 -17.52 -15.02 -6.98
CA ASP A 92 -16.47 -14.12 -6.48
C ASP A 92 -15.10 -14.78 -6.21
N CYS A 93 -14.08 -14.34 -6.95
CA CYS A 93 -12.69 -14.78 -6.76
C CYS A 93 -12.12 -14.49 -5.37
N PHE A 94 -12.75 -13.55 -4.66
CA PHE A 94 -12.29 -13.03 -3.40
C PHE A 94 -13.28 -13.41 -2.33
N THR A 95 -12.78 -13.78 -1.16
CA THR A 95 -13.63 -14.06 0.00
C THR A 95 -14.26 -12.77 0.51
N GLU A 96 -15.37 -12.86 1.26
CA GLU A 96 -16.01 -11.70 1.88
C GLU A 96 -15.04 -10.87 2.72
N GLN A 97 -14.10 -11.52 3.42
CA GLN A 97 -13.07 -10.85 4.20
C GLN A 97 -12.06 -10.09 3.34
N GLN A 98 -11.65 -10.66 2.21
CA GLN A 98 -10.76 -9.98 1.26
C GLN A 98 -11.45 -8.76 0.67
N ASP A 99 -12.71 -8.93 0.24
CA ASP A 99 -13.50 -7.82 -0.30
C ASP A 99 -13.75 -6.74 0.75
N TYR A 100 -13.97 -7.10 2.01
CA TYR A 100 -14.04 -6.15 3.12
C TYR A 100 -12.75 -5.33 3.24
N VAL A 101 -11.58 -5.96 3.18
CA VAL A 101 -10.28 -5.27 3.23
C VAL A 101 -10.08 -4.35 2.03
N CYS A 102 -10.44 -4.76 0.80
CA CYS A 102 -10.37 -3.88 -0.36
C CYS A 102 -11.34 -2.70 -0.24
N LYS A 103 -12.55 -2.92 0.27
CA LYS A 103 -13.50 -1.82 0.54
C LYS A 103 -12.96 -0.86 1.61
N LEU A 104 -12.28 -1.36 2.64
CA LEU A 104 -11.59 -0.52 3.64
C LEU A 104 -10.45 0.28 3.01
N ARG A 105 -9.60 -0.35 2.21
CA ARG A 105 -8.39 0.28 1.65
C ARG A 105 -8.69 1.27 0.53
N PHE A 106 -9.65 0.92 -0.32
CA PHE A 106 -9.84 1.54 -1.63
C PHE A 106 -11.28 2.00 -1.88
N SER A 107 -12.24 1.71 -0.99
CA SER A 107 -13.67 1.95 -1.23
C SER A 107 -14.24 1.20 -2.45
N LEU A 108 -13.53 0.18 -2.94
CA LEU A 108 -13.91 -0.66 -4.07
C LEU A 108 -13.72 -2.15 -3.70
N PRO A 109 -14.56 -3.06 -4.22
CA PRO A 109 -14.34 -4.50 -4.08
C PRO A 109 -13.04 -4.93 -4.77
N CYS A 110 -12.41 -6.00 -4.30
CA CYS A 110 -11.12 -6.46 -4.82
C CYS A 110 -11.21 -6.78 -6.32
N LYS A 111 -12.34 -7.36 -6.76
CA LYS A 111 -12.62 -7.65 -8.17
C LYS A 111 -12.47 -6.43 -9.08
N LYS A 112 -12.93 -5.25 -8.65
CA LYS A 112 -12.78 -3.99 -9.42
C LYS A 112 -11.35 -3.49 -9.48
N ILE A 113 -10.52 -3.84 -8.53
CA ILE A 113 -9.12 -3.39 -8.52
C ILE A 113 -8.24 -4.40 -9.27
N TYR A 114 -8.65 -5.66 -9.27
CA TYR A 114 -7.92 -6.72 -9.93
C TYR A 114 -8.22 -6.78 -11.44
N HIS A 115 -9.49 -6.65 -11.83
CA HIS A 115 -9.92 -6.89 -13.21
C HIS A 115 -9.98 -5.65 -14.11
N TRP A 116 -9.66 -4.44 -13.62
CA TRP A 116 -9.88 -3.22 -14.42
C TRP A 116 -9.11 -3.22 -15.74
N LYS A 117 -7.85 -3.68 -15.75
CA LYS A 117 -7.03 -3.74 -16.96
C LYS A 117 -7.68 -4.65 -18.01
N VAL A 118 -8.05 -5.85 -17.58
CA VAL A 118 -8.61 -6.88 -18.44
C VAL A 118 -9.98 -6.49 -18.96
N CYS A 119 -10.86 -6.00 -18.09
CA CYS A 119 -12.18 -5.56 -18.52
C CYS A 119 -12.11 -4.35 -19.44
N LEU A 120 -11.18 -3.42 -19.21
CA LEU A 120 -10.95 -2.30 -20.12
C LEU A 120 -10.50 -2.81 -21.50
N GLN A 121 -9.54 -3.73 -21.56
CA GLN A 121 -9.05 -4.30 -22.82
C GLN A 121 -10.10 -5.15 -23.56
N GLN A 122 -10.88 -5.98 -22.86
CA GLN A 122 -11.98 -6.74 -23.47
C GLN A 122 -13.06 -5.83 -24.05
N ASP A 123 -13.37 -4.73 -23.37
CA ASP A 123 -14.27 -3.69 -23.90
C ASP A 123 -13.72 -3.08 -25.20
N CYS A 124 -12.40 -3.00 -25.36
CA CYS A 124 -11.75 -2.50 -26.57
C CYS A 124 -11.78 -3.49 -27.74
N GLU A 125 -11.73 -4.80 -27.48
CA GLU A 125 -11.87 -5.82 -28.52
C GLU A 125 -13.32 -5.95 -29.02
N GLN A 126 -14.30 -5.64 -28.15
CA GLN A 126 -15.73 -5.76 -28.46
C GLN A 126 -16.36 -4.50 -29.06
N LYS A 127 -15.68 -3.34 -29.00
CA LYS A 127 -16.18 -2.05 -29.48
C LYS A 127 -15.19 -1.41 -30.47
N ASP A 128 -15.70 -0.50 -31.28
CA ASP A 128 -14.97 0.18 -32.38
C ASP A 128 -13.97 1.26 -31.89
N ILE A 129 -13.22 0.97 -30.83
CA ILE A 129 -12.30 1.88 -30.13
C ILE A 129 -10.90 1.24 -29.93
N SER A 130 -10.58 0.22 -30.72
CA SER A 130 -9.34 -0.57 -30.66
C SER A 130 -8.07 0.28 -30.59
N ASP A 131 -8.08 1.40 -31.30
CA ASP A 131 -6.90 2.25 -31.53
C ASP A 131 -6.43 2.90 -30.22
N ARG A 132 -7.39 3.23 -29.35
CA ARG A 132 -7.13 3.86 -28.05
C ARG A 132 -6.58 2.87 -27.03
N CYS A 133 -6.75 1.57 -27.23
CA CYS A 133 -6.36 0.56 -26.24
C CYS A 133 -5.03 -0.12 -26.56
N ASN A 134 -4.49 0.12 -27.76
CA ASN A 134 -3.12 -0.20 -28.10
C ASN A 134 -2.11 0.74 -27.42
N SER A 135 -2.59 1.84 -26.81
CA SER A 135 -1.75 2.76 -26.06
C SER A 135 -1.78 2.47 -24.55
N PRO A 136 -0.63 2.12 -23.94
CA PRO A 136 -0.50 2.02 -22.48
C PRO A 136 -0.85 3.31 -21.75
N PHE A 137 -0.70 4.47 -22.41
CA PHE A 137 -1.09 5.78 -21.86
C PHE A 137 -2.58 5.80 -21.51
N HIS A 138 -3.45 5.41 -22.45
CA HIS A 138 -4.89 5.42 -22.24
C HIS A 138 -5.36 4.40 -21.20
N LEU A 139 -4.68 3.26 -21.10
CA LEU A 139 -4.95 2.28 -20.05
C LEU A 139 -4.58 2.87 -18.67
N LEU A 140 -3.38 3.43 -18.53
CA LEU A 140 -2.94 4.04 -17.28
C LEU A 140 -3.75 5.27 -16.87
N ASP A 141 -4.14 6.12 -17.82
CA ASP A 141 -4.95 7.30 -17.55
C ASP A 141 -6.33 6.91 -16.97
N ARG A 142 -6.92 5.82 -17.46
CA ARG A 142 -8.24 5.34 -17.03
C ARG A 142 -8.26 4.44 -15.82
N ARG A 143 -7.11 4.17 -15.23
CA ARG A 143 -7.02 3.37 -14.01
C ARG A 143 -7.88 3.97 -12.90
N PRO A 144 -8.43 3.14 -11.99
CA PRO A 144 -9.11 3.62 -10.79
C PRO A 144 -8.26 4.65 -10.03
N PRO A 145 -8.84 5.76 -9.53
CA PRO A 145 -8.08 6.80 -8.80
C PRO A 145 -7.31 6.29 -7.58
N VAL A 146 -7.76 5.17 -7.01
CA VAL A 146 -7.12 4.46 -5.90
C VAL A 146 -5.75 3.88 -6.25
N LEU A 147 -5.52 3.56 -7.54
CA LEU A 147 -4.26 3.04 -8.07
C LEU A 147 -3.29 4.20 -8.29
N THR A 148 -2.74 4.67 -7.17
CA THR A 148 -1.80 5.77 -7.09
C THR A 148 -0.36 5.28 -7.26
N GLY A 149 0.60 6.20 -7.40
CA GLY A 149 2.03 5.89 -7.38
C GLY A 149 2.45 5.14 -6.10
N LEU A 150 1.74 5.38 -5.00
CA LEU A 150 1.93 4.62 -3.76
C LEU A 150 1.61 3.12 -3.89
N GLN A 151 0.69 2.76 -4.78
CA GLN A 151 0.31 1.37 -5.05
C GLN A 151 1.23 0.70 -6.09
N MET A 152 2.13 1.45 -6.73
CA MET A 152 3.10 0.88 -7.66
C MET A 152 4.00 -0.11 -6.93
N GLY A 153 4.04 -1.36 -7.39
CA GLY A 153 4.86 -2.41 -6.79
C GLY A 153 4.43 -2.84 -5.38
N ARG A 154 3.26 -2.40 -4.89
CA ARG A 154 2.66 -2.98 -3.69
C ARG A 154 1.83 -4.20 -4.06
N ALA A 155 1.88 -5.22 -3.21
CA ALA A 155 0.98 -6.35 -3.32
C ALA A 155 -0.48 -5.89 -3.12
N MET A 156 -1.40 -6.63 -3.73
CA MET A 156 -2.82 -6.46 -3.46
C MET A 156 -3.10 -6.85 -1.99
N PRO A 157 -3.99 -6.17 -1.26
CA PRO A 157 -4.20 -6.41 0.17
C PRO A 157 -5.00 -7.70 0.39
N LEU A 158 -4.36 -8.83 0.10
CA LEU A 158 -4.88 -10.18 0.24
C LEU A 158 -4.01 -10.94 1.23
N GLN A 159 -4.65 -11.73 2.09
CA GLN A 159 -3.97 -12.48 3.15
C GLN A 159 -2.79 -13.32 2.66
N ALA A 160 -2.85 -13.89 1.45
CA ALA A 160 -1.79 -14.73 0.89
C ALA A 160 -0.59 -13.93 0.35
N LEU A 161 -0.76 -12.64 0.07
CA LEU A 161 0.24 -11.80 -0.61
C LEU A 161 0.95 -10.81 0.32
N VAL A 162 0.46 -10.65 1.55
CA VAL A 162 0.99 -9.68 2.52
C VAL A 162 1.45 -10.39 3.78
N SER A 163 2.33 -9.74 4.55
CA SER A 163 2.77 -10.26 5.84
C SER A 163 1.60 -10.36 6.82
N GLU A 164 1.66 -11.27 7.79
CA GLU A 164 0.61 -11.40 8.82
C GLU A 164 0.39 -10.08 9.58
N ARG A 165 1.48 -9.35 9.83
CA ARG A 165 1.44 -8.04 10.48
C ARG A 165 0.68 -7.03 9.64
N ASP A 166 0.98 -6.92 8.35
CA ASP A 166 0.30 -5.99 7.45
C ASP A 166 -1.17 -6.38 7.26
N TRP A 167 -1.48 -7.68 7.20
CA TRP A 167 -2.85 -8.17 7.15
C TRP A 167 -3.67 -7.69 8.36
N GLN A 168 -3.11 -7.76 9.57
CA GLN A 168 -3.79 -7.25 10.77
C GLN A 168 -4.08 -5.75 10.68
N CYS A 169 -3.12 -4.94 10.23
CA CYS A 169 -3.33 -3.50 10.03
C CYS A 169 -4.39 -3.21 8.95
N LEU A 170 -4.37 -3.96 7.85
CA LEU A 170 -5.34 -3.83 6.77
C LEU A 170 -6.76 -4.20 7.20
N VAL A 171 -6.93 -5.28 7.96
CA VAL A 171 -8.24 -5.70 8.48
C VAL A 171 -8.80 -4.68 9.49
N GLN A 172 -7.94 -4.09 10.33
CA GLN A 172 -8.38 -3.16 11.37
C GLN A 172 -8.62 -1.74 10.85
N HIS A 173 -7.73 -1.25 9.99
CA HIS A 173 -7.68 0.16 9.61
C HIS A 173 -7.78 0.39 8.10
N GLY A 174 -7.66 -0.65 7.29
CA GLY A 174 -7.60 -0.51 5.83
C GLY A 174 -6.29 0.09 5.32
N PHE A 175 -5.22 0.15 6.12
CA PHE A 175 -3.93 0.71 5.71
C PHE A 175 -2.79 -0.23 6.12
N TYR A 176 -1.68 -0.19 5.37
CA TYR A 176 -0.50 -0.95 5.74
C TYR A 176 0.12 -0.41 7.03
N CYS A 177 0.82 -1.26 7.79
CA CYS A 177 1.35 -0.84 9.08
C CYS A 177 2.37 0.28 8.95
N ASP A 178 3.15 0.32 7.87
CA ASP A 178 4.12 1.39 7.59
C ASP A 178 3.43 2.74 7.31
N GLU A 179 2.22 2.72 6.75
CA GLU A 179 1.45 3.93 6.45
C GLU A 179 0.88 4.61 7.71
N VAL A 180 0.56 3.82 8.74
CA VAL A 180 -0.07 4.30 9.98
C VAL A 180 0.89 4.33 11.19
N ALA A 181 2.16 4.02 10.97
CA ALA A 181 3.20 4.03 12.00
C ALA A 181 3.84 5.41 12.20
N SER A 182 3.89 6.25 11.16
CA SER A 182 4.60 7.54 11.20
C SER A 182 3.67 8.72 10.95
N GLU A 183 3.60 9.62 11.92
CA GLU A 183 2.77 10.83 11.85
C GLU A 183 3.13 11.71 10.65
N SER A 184 4.42 11.78 10.27
CA SER A 184 4.84 12.51 9.07
C SER A 184 4.26 11.91 7.79
N ILE A 185 4.16 10.58 7.68
CA ILE A 185 3.61 9.89 6.52
C ILE A 185 2.10 10.14 6.45
N CYS A 186 1.39 10.00 7.58
CA CYS A 186 -0.04 10.26 7.68
C CYS A 186 -0.39 11.69 7.23
N GLN A 187 0.35 12.69 7.73
CA GLN A 187 0.11 14.08 7.39
C GLN A 187 0.49 14.41 5.94
N GLN A 188 1.66 13.96 5.47
CA GLN A 188 2.12 14.26 4.11
C GLN A 188 1.25 13.59 3.05
N ARG A 189 0.82 12.34 3.27
CA ARG A 189 0.10 11.57 2.25
C ARG A 189 -1.41 11.76 2.31
N PHE A 190 -1.98 11.88 3.51
CA PHE A 190 -3.43 11.95 3.71
C PHE A 190 -3.91 13.29 4.25
N GLY A 191 -3.01 14.15 4.76
CA GLY A 191 -3.40 15.42 5.39
C GLY A 191 -4.14 15.21 6.72
N GLN A 192 -3.94 14.07 7.37
CA GLN A 192 -4.61 13.69 8.63
C GLN A 192 -3.60 13.09 9.60
N SER A 193 -3.94 13.05 10.89
CA SER A 193 -3.11 12.36 11.88
C SER A 193 -3.23 10.84 11.74
N CYS A 194 -2.21 10.10 12.21
CA CYS A 194 -2.30 8.64 12.21
C CYS A 194 -3.42 8.14 13.12
N SER A 195 -3.77 8.88 14.18
CA SER A 195 -4.92 8.53 15.03
C SER A 195 -6.24 8.59 14.26
N ALA A 196 -6.42 9.61 13.42
CA ALA A 196 -7.60 9.72 12.57
C ALA A 196 -7.63 8.60 11.51
N LEU A 197 -6.49 8.29 10.89
CA LEU A 197 -6.39 7.17 9.94
C LEU A 197 -6.58 5.79 10.56
N LYS A 198 -6.31 5.60 11.85
CA LYS A 198 -6.59 4.31 12.51
C LYS A 198 -8.06 4.17 12.88
N ASN A 199 -8.69 5.27 13.28
CA ASN A 199 -10.05 5.23 13.83
C ASN A 199 -11.14 5.56 12.79
N TRP A 200 -10.79 5.87 11.54
CA TRP A 200 -11.75 6.35 10.54
C TRP A 200 -12.93 5.40 10.32
N ALA A 201 -12.72 4.08 10.35
CA ALA A 201 -13.77 3.11 10.11
C ALA A 201 -14.82 3.12 11.24
N ASP A 202 -14.35 3.19 12.49
CA ASP A 202 -15.21 3.32 13.67
C ASP A 202 -15.95 4.66 13.69
N GLU A 203 -15.26 5.75 13.33
CA GLU A 203 -15.86 7.08 13.21
C GLU A 203 -16.93 7.12 12.11
N ALA A 204 -16.66 6.50 10.95
CA ALA A 204 -17.57 6.41 9.82
C ALA A 204 -18.82 5.58 10.16
N ARG A 205 -18.65 4.43 10.82
CA ARG A 205 -19.76 3.60 11.32
C ARG A 205 -20.60 4.34 12.34
N THR A 206 -19.96 5.06 13.27
CA THR A 206 -20.64 5.90 14.26
C THR A 206 -21.43 7.02 13.58
N ARG A 207 -20.88 7.64 12.54
CA ARG A 207 -21.54 8.68 11.75
C ARG A 207 -22.76 8.15 11.00
N CYS A 208 -22.64 6.98 10.38
CA CYS A 208 -23.76 6.31 9.72
C CYS A 208 -24.92 6.06 10.71
N ARG A 209 -24.61 5.52 11.91
CA ARG A 209 -25.62 5.26 12.95
C ARG A 209 -26.31 6.54 13.41
N LYS A 210 -25.56 7.63 13.58
CA LYS A 210 -26.11 8.95 13.92
C LYS A 210 -27.05 9.50 12.84
N GLN A 211 -26.79 9.18 11.57
CA GLN A 211 -27.62 9.59 10.44
C GLN A 211 -28.82 8.64 10.19
N ARG A 212 -29.07 7.66 11.07
CA ARG A 212 -30.13 6.65 10.95
C ARG A 212 -30.04 5.81 9.66
N GLY A 213 -28.82 5.50 9.21
CA GLY A 213 -28.62 4.52 8.15
C GLY A 213 -29.10 3.13 8.58
N SER A 214 -29.72 2.38 7.66
CA SER A 214 -30.27 1.04 7.93
C SER A 214 -29.18 -0.02 8.12
N ASP A 215 -28.06 0.11 7.38
CA ASP A 215 -27.07 -0.97 7.23
C ASP A 215 -25.65 -0.51 7.59
N CYS A 216 -25.49 0.16 8.74
CA CYS A 216 -24.20 0.72 9.16
C CYS A 216 -23.15 -0.33 9.55
N ASP A 217 -23.52 -1.60 9.65
CA ASP A 217 -22.59 -2.69 9.86
C ASP A 217 -21.99 -3.17 8.52
N ASP A 218 -22.64 -2.84 7.40
CA ASP A 218 -22.09 -3.00 6.06
C ASP A 218 -21.21 -1.80 5.71
N ILE A 219 -19.98 -2.08 5.28
CA ILE A 219 -19.02 -1.08 4.81
C ILE A 219 -19.51 -0.29 3.61
N ASP A 220 -20.39 -0.83 2.78
CA ASP A 220 -20.92 -0.12 1.62
C ASP A 220 -21.71 1.14 2.01
N SER A 221 -22.28 1.18 3.21
CA SER A 221 -23.02 2.34 3.76
C SER A 221 -22.11 3.50 4.19
N TRP A 222 -20.81 3.26 4.42
CA TRP A 222 -19.92 4.25 5.02
C TRP A 222 -18.53 4.36 4.37
N LYS A 223 -18.20 3.53 3.36
CA LYS A 223 -16.94 3.61 2.59
C LYS A 223 -16.68 4.95 1.91
N GLN A 224 -17.73 5.77 1.71
CA GLN A 224 -17.65 7.13 1.17
C GLN A 224 -16.93 8.11 2.11
N PHE A 225 -16.82 7.78 3.40
CA PHE A 225 -16.12 8.59 4.39
C PHE A 225 -14.64 8.23 4.52
N ARG A 226 -14.15 7.27 3.72
CA ARG A 226 -12.75 6.82 3.78
C ARG A 226 -11.78 7.99 3.57
N PRO A 227 -10.72 8.09 4.39
CA PRO A 227 -9.62 9.00 4.13
C PRO A 227 -8.97 8.70 2.77
N LEU A 228 -8.95 9.72 1.90
CA LEU A 228 -8.34 9.65 0.58
C LEU A 228 -6.94 10.26 0.62
N SER A 229 -5.98 9.61 -0.04
CA SER A 229 -4.65 10.20 -0.21
C SER A 229 -4.74 11.48 -1.05
N HIS A 230 -3.74 12.36 -0.93
CA HIS A 230 -3.69 13.58 -1.72
C HIS A 230 -3.66 13.28 -3.22
N GLU A 231 -2.86 12.29 -3.63
CA GLU A 231 -2.76 11.83 -5.01
C GLU A 231 -4.10 11.30 -5.53
N GLU A 232 -4.79 10.48 -4.74
CA GLU A 232 -6.09 9.94 -5.10
C GLU A 232 -7.13 11.05 -5.30
N ARG A 233 -7.17 12.04 -4.39
CA ARG A 233 -8.07 13.20 -4.50
C ARG A 233 -7.81 14.01 -5.76
N GLN A 234 -6.55 14.18 -6.13
CA GLN A 234 -6.18 14.92 -7.34
C GLN A 234 -6.60 14.18 -8.60
N LYS A 235 -6.41 12.85 -8.66
CA LYS A 235 -6.82 12.06 -9.82
C LYS A 235 -8.35 11.93 -9.95
N ALA A 236 -9.05 11.72 -8.83
CA ALA A 236 -10.52 11.67 -8.82
C ALA A 236 -11.17 12.99 -9.27
N GLY A 237 -10.41 14.09 -9.17
CA GLY A 237 -10.80 15.40 -9.63
C GLY A 237 -11.55 16.20 -8.56
N VAL A 238 -11.23 17.49 -8.49
CA VAL A 238 -11.89 18.43 -7.56
C VAL A 238 -12.82 19.32 -8.37
N ARG A 239 -14.07 19.43 -7.92
CA ARG A 239 -15.02 20.40 -8.47
C ARG A 239 -14.58 21.82 -8.12
N LEU A 240 -14.41 22.65 -9.15
CA LEU A 240 -14.03 24.04 -8.99
C LEU A 240 -15.25 24.88 -8.62
N ALA A 241 -15.05 25.91 -7.78
CA ALA A 241 -16.12 26.81 -7.35
C ALA A 241 -16.79 27.57 -8.53
N THR A 242 -16.05 27.75 -9.62
CA THR A 242 -16.51 28.41 -10.85
C THR A 242 -17.24 27.46 -11.82
N GLY A 243 -17.46 26.21 -11.44
CA GLY A 243 -17.92 25.15 -12.34
C GLY A 243 -16.75 24.49 -13.08
N GLY A 244 -16.92 23.20 -13.39
CA GLY A 244 -15.87 22.34 -13.96
C GLY A 244 -15.15 21.48 -12.92
N SER A 245 -14.35 20.52 -13.39
CA SER A 245 -13.50 19.66 -12.57
C SER A 245 -12.07 19.74 -13.08
N THR A 246 -11.11 19.89 -12.18
CA THR A 246 -9.69 19.70 -12.49
C THR A 246 -9.24 18.36 -11.91
N SER A 247 -8.67 17.51 -12.75
CA SER A 247 -8.00 16.28 -12.34
C SER A 247 -6.53 16.41 -12.65
N ARG A 248 -5.68 15.99 -11.71
CA ARG A 248 -4.23 16.00 -11.84
C ARG A 248 -3.72 14.61 -11.50
N ASP A 249 -2.93 14.04 -12.40
CA ASP A 249 -2.44 12.68 -12.27
C ASP A 249 -0.93 12.67 -11.93
N LEU A 250 -0.62 12.62 -10.63
CA LEU A 250 0.77 12.65 -10.18
C LEU A 250 1.58 11.44 -10.65
N LEU A 251 0.96 10.29 -10.91
CA LEU A 251 1.68 9.14 -11.46
C LEU A 251 2.15 9.46 -12.88
N MET A 252 1.25 9.92 -13.74
CA MET A 252 1.60 10.26 -15.13
C MET A 252 2.62 11.40 -15.18
N GLU A 253 2.49 12.39 -14.31
CA GLU A 253 3.48 13.47 -14.17
C GLU A 253 4.85 12.95 -13.70
N SER A 254 4.88 12.01 -12.75
CA SER A 254 6.14 11.42 -12.27
C SER A 254 6.86 10.62 -13.36
N LEU A 255 6.10 10.08 -14.32
CA LEU A 255 6.60 9.39 -15.50
C LEU A 255 6.97 10.37 -16.63
N GLY A 256 6.72 11.68 -16.45
CA GLY A 256 7.01 12.70 -17.46
C GLY A 256 6.13 12.60 -18.70
N VAL A 257 4.87 12.15 -18.53
CA VAL A 257 3.95 11.88 -19.64
C VAL A 257 2.73 12.80 -19.55
N GLU A 258 2.63 13.74 -20.49
CA GLU A 258 1.50 14.66 -20.61
C GLU A 258 0.53 14.29 -21.75
N GLN A 259 1.01 13.52 -22.73
CA GLN A 259 0.24 13.12 -23.91
C GLN A 259 0.62 11.72 -24.38
N ASP A 260 -0.23 11.13 -25.21
CA ASP A 260 0.01 9.82 -25.81
C ASP A 260 1.22 9.86 -26.75
N ASN A 261 2.33 9.22 -26.36
CA ASN A 261 3.57 9.18 -27.13
C ASN A 261 4.12 7.75 -27.22
N PRO A 262 4.20 7.15 -28.43
CA PRO A 262 4.76 5.82 -28.66
C PRO A 262 6.18 5.61 -28.09
N ASP A 263 7.02 6.65 -28.07
CA ASP A 263 8.40 6.54 -27.56
C ASP A 263 8.44 6.22 -26.05
N GLN A 264 7.37 6.56 -25.32
CA GLN A 264 7.25 6.33 -23.88
C GLN A 264 6.53 5.01 -23.54
N TYR A 265 6.01 4.30 -24.53
CA TYR A 265 5.24 3.05 -24.32
C TYR A 265 6.01 2.00 -23.51
N PRO A 266 7.33 1.76 -23.71
CA PRO A 266 8.03 0.77 -22.90
C PRO A 266 8.01 1.09 -21.40
N GLN A 267 8.16 2.36 -21.02
CA GLN A 267 8.14 2.79 -19.62
C GLN A 267 6.72 2.74 -19.04
N LEU A 268 5.73 3.17 -19.83
CA LEU A 268 4.31 3.09 -19.45
C LEU A 268 3.85 1.64 -19.31
N GLN A 269 4.32 0.74 -20.16
CA GLN A 269 4.03 -0.69 -20.07
C GLN A 269 4.61 -1.28 -18.78
N GLN A 270 5.85 -0.94 -18.43
CA GLN A 270 6.45 -1.36 -17.17
C GLN A 270 5.68 -0.84 -15.96
N ALA A 271 5.24 0.42 -15.98
CA ALA A 271 4.40 0.98 -14.93
C ALA A 271 3.04 0.26 -14.85
N LEU A 272 2.41 0.01 -16.00
CA LEU A 272 1.16 -0.73 -16.11
C LEU A 272 1.30 -2.15 -15.54
N GLU A 273 2.39 -2.86 -15.84
CA GLU A 273 2.66 -4.20 -15.32
C GLU A 273 2.97 -4.19 -13.82
N SER A 274 3.61 -3.14 -13.30
CA SER A 274 3.90 -3.01 -11.86
C SER A 274 2.66 -2.78 -10.98
N LEU A 275 1.54 -2.34 -11.57
CA LEU A 275 0.27 -2.18 -10.86
C LEU A 275 -0.37 -3.54 -10.63
N THR A 276 -1.02 -3.72 -9.48
CA THR A 276 -1.78 -4.95 -9.18
C THR A 276 -2.86 -5.22 -10.24
N GLY A 277 -2.98 -6.48 -10.63
CA GLY A 277 -3.94 -6.98 -11.63
C GLY A 277 -3.34 -8.17 -12.38
N LEU A 278 -4.17 -8.86 -13.16
CA LEU A 278 -3.70 -9.91 -14.06
C LEU A 278 -2.62 -9.32 -14.98
N ASN A 279 -1.47 -9.99 -15.07
CA ASN A 279 -0.47 -9.70 -16.09
C ASN A 279 -1.18 -9.82 -17.45
N ILE A 280 -1.18 -8.73 -18.23
CA ILE A 280 -1.80 -8.69 -19.55
C ILE A 280 -0.92 -9.53 -20.49
N ARG A 281 -0.98 -10.86 -20.38
CA ARG A 281 -0.36 -11.80 -21.31
C ARG A 281 -1.48 -12.57 -22.02
N ASP A 282 -1.18 -13.07 -23.22
CA ASP A 282 -2.10 -13.53 -24.29
C ASP A 282 -3.18 -14.59 -23.95
N ARG A 283 -3.40 -14.96 -22.68
CA ARG A 283 -4.37 -15.98 -22.29
C ARG A 283 -5.78 -15.38 -22.14
N ARG A 284 -6.43 -15.23 -23.29
CA ARG A 284 -7.81 -14.74 -23.48
C ARG A 284 -8.86 -15.71 -22.91
N ARG A 285 -9.07 -15.73 -21.60
CA ARG A 285 -10.37 -16.16 -21.03
C ARG A 285 -11.31 -14.96 -21.03
N ARG A 286 -12.54 -15.11 -21.53
CA ARG A 286 -13.57 -14.06 -21.42
C ARG A 286 -13.93 -13.91 -19.94
N PHE A 287 -13.76 -12.72 -19.38
CA PHE A 287 -14.13 -12.43 -18.01
C PHE A 287 -15.53 -11.80 -18.02
N ASP A 288 -16.31 -12.03 -16.96
CA ASP A 288 -17.58 -11.35 -16.78
C ASP A 288 -17.33 -9.89 -16.35
N CYS A 289 -17.50 -8.99 -17.32
CA CYS A 289 -17.35 -7.55 -17.18
C CYS A 289 -18.71 -6.81 -17.21
N ASP A 290 -19.84 -7.53 -17.13
CA ASP A 290 -21.15 -6.99 -17.56
C ASP A 290 -21.80 -6.00 -16.56
N ALA A 291 -21.46 -6.03 -15.27
CA ALA A 291 -22.26 -5.32 -14.26
C ALA A 291 -21.73 -3.95 -13.77
N GLU A 292 -20.41 -3.71 -13.74
CA GLU A 292 -19.88 -2.61 -12.91
C GLU A 292 -18.90 -1.63 -13.57
N TRP A 293 -18.61 -1.80 -14.86
CA TRP A 293 -17.52 -1.09 -15.54
C TRP A 293 -17.94 0.14 -16.35
N LYS A 294 -19.23 0.51 -16.35
CA LYS A 294 -19.75 1.65 -17.13
C LYS A 294 -19.05 2.98 -16.81
N GLU A 295 -18.55 3.15 -15.59
CA GLU A 295 -17.88 4.39 -15.13
C GLU A 295 -16.43 4.51 -15.63
N PHE A 296 -15.79 3.39 -15.95
CA PHE A 296 -14.42 3.34 -16.49
C PHE A 296 -14.39 3.19 -18.01
N LYS A 297 -15.56 3.23 -18.66
CA LYS A 297 -15.67 3.05 -20.10
C LYS A 297 -14.92 4.16 -20.84
N PRO A 298 -14.29 3.80 -21.96
CA PRO A 298 -13.81 4.76 -22.93
C PRO A 298 -14.92 5.73 -23.35
N ARG A 299 -14.76 7.01 -23.02
CA ARG A 299 -15.34 8.11 -23.81
C ARG A 299 -14.46 8.31 -25.05
#